data_AF-A0A3R6WW88-F1
#
_entry.id   AF-A0A3R6WW88-F1
#
_cell.length_a   1.000
_cell.length_b   1.000
_cell.length_c   1.000
_cell.angle_alpha   90.00
_cell.angle_beta   90.00
_cell.angle_gamma   90.00
#
_symmetry.space_group_name_H-M   'P 1'
#
loop_
_entity.id
_entity.type
_entity.pdbx_description
1 polymer ?
#
loop_
_entity_poly.entity_id
_entity_poly.type
_entity_poly.pdbx_seq_one_letter_code
_entity_poly.pdbx_strand_id
1 'polypeptide(L)'
;MEEGDDLAVLDQVKQHGESNPNLWLLALKYFSDQKDPGHLQTLLSWMMDTSVPAPPIPPLQVVAILSQARDLPLSVVRPYVVSQLKQDQAHIDKEKDEIKKFQQDTAKMRAQVTALSSKAMVFQATKCDLCSHDLDLPVVHFMCGHSFHQNCISETDRECMTCGPEHRHFVALQSSLQTKASNHELFFNQLETATDGFNTIAEYFGKGIFKPVDDDDENHVAESVGSNERFSNEY
;
A
#
# COMPACT_ATOMS: atom_id res chain seq x y z
N MET A 1 -40.71 -12.13 32.63
CA MET A 1 -40.31 -13.33 31.87
C MET A 1 -39.48 -12.96 30.63
N GLU A 2 -39.41 -11.67 30.26
CA GLU A 2 -38.72 -11.16 29.05
C GLU A 2 -37.21 -10.87 29.26
N GLU A 3 -36.76 -10.43 30.45
CA GLU A 3 -35.33 -10.10 30.71
C GLU A 3 -34.34 -11.26 30.47
N GLY A 4 -34.80 -12.51 30.57
CA GLY A 4 -33.96 -13.69 30.29
C GLY A 4 -33.72 -13.94 28.81
N ASP A 5 -34.67 -13.55 27.96
CA ASP A 5 -34.53 -13.66 26.50
C ASP A 5 -33.67 -12.52 25.94
N ASP A 6 -33.76 -11.31 26.51
CA ASP A 6 -32.95 -10.15 26.10
C ASP A 6 -31.44 -10.39 26.30
N LEU A 7 -31.05 -11.00 27.42
CA LEU A 7 -29.66 -11.41 27.69
C LEU A 7 -29.17 -12.51 26.74
N ALA A 8 -30.06 -13.43 26.34
CA ALA A 8 -29.72 -14.47 25.38
C ALA A 8 -29.48 -13.89 23.98
N VAL A 9 -30.26 -12.88 23.56
CA VAL A 9 -30.03 -12.15 22.31
C VAL A 9 -28.66 -11.48 22.31
N LEU A 10 -28.28 -10.83 23.43
CA LEU A 10 -26.96 -10.21 23.57
C LEU A 10 -25.80 -11.22 23.47
N ASP A 11 -25.93 -12.37 24.13
CA ASP A 11 -24.90 -13.43 24.08
C ASP A 11 -24.76 -14.00 22.65
N GLN A 12 -25.87 -14.18 21.94
CA GLN A 12 -25.86 -14.64 20.54
C GLN A 12 -25.22 -13.62 19.59
N VAL A 13 -25.48 -12.32 19.77
CA VAL A 13 -24.80 -11.28 18.97
C VAL A 13 -23.32 -11.24 19.27
N LYS A 14 -22.91 -11.42 20.54
CA LYS A 14 -21.49 -11.45 20.89
C LYS A 14 -20.76 -12.66 20.30
N GLN A 15 -21.40 -13.84 20.28
CA GLN A 15 -20.79 -15.07 19.77
C GLN A 15 -20.76 -15.15 18.24
N HIS A 16 -21.80 -14.65 17.56
CA HIS A 16 -21.95 -14.82 16.11
C HIS A 16 -21.91 -13.52 15.30
N GLY A 17 -21.79 -12.37 15.97
CA GLY A 17 -21.83 -11.06 15.34
C GLY A 17 -20.66 -10.78 14.39
N GLU A 18 -19.50 -11.40 14.61
CA GLU A 18 -18.35 -11.27 13.69
C GLU A 18 -18.59 -12.04 12.38
N SER A 19 -19.25 -13.20 12.44
CA SER A 19 -19.56 -14.02 11.26
C SER A 19 -20.76 -13.49 10.47
N ASN A 20 -21.71 -12.84 11.14
CA ASN A 20 -22.94 -12.33 10.53
C ASN A 20 -23.24 -10.88 10.98
N PRO A 21 -22.76 -9.88 10.23
CA PRO A 21 -22.99 -8.45 10.53
C PRO A 21 -24.47 -8.07 10.65
N ASN A 22 -25.36 -8.78 9.95
CA ASN A 22 -26.81 -8.57 10.04
C ASN A 22 -27.40 -8.84 11.44
N LEU A 23 -26.74 -9.65 12.27
CA LEU A 23 -27.20 -9.91 13.65
C LEU A 23 -27.14 -8.65 14.50
N TRP A 24 -26.12 -7.82 14.31
CA TRP A 24 -26.02 -6.52 14.99
C TRP A 24 -27.17 -5.59 14.59
N LEU A 25 -27.57 -5.60 13.31
CA LEU A 25 -28.69 -4.77 12.82
C LEU A 25 -30.02 -5.22 13.41
N LEU A 26 -30.25 -6.53 13.45
CA LEU A 26 -31.46 -7.11 14.03
C LEU A 26 -31.56 -6.82 15.53
N ALA A 27 -30.45 -6.97 16.27
CA ALA A 27 -30.43 -6.65 17.70
C ALA A 27 -30.63 -5.16 17.96
N LEU A 28 -29.96 -4.28 17.21
CA LEU A 28 -30.17 -2.83 17.32
C LEU A 28 -31.64 -2.46 17.08
N LYS A 29 -32.26 -3.05 16.05
CA LYS A 29 -33.68 -2.82 15.77
C LYS A 29 -34.58 -3.34 16.89
N TYR A 30 -34.34 -4.56 17.36
CA TYR A 30 -35.10 -5.19 18.43
C TYR A 30 -35.09 -4.37 19.72
N PHE A 31 -33.90 -3.99 20.21
CA PHE A 31 -33.79 -3.19 21.43
C PHE A 31 -34.26 -1.73 21.23
N SER A 32 -34.22 -1.22 19.99
CA SER A 32 -34.84 0.08 19.67
C SER A 32 -36.37 0.05 19.74
N ASP A 33 -37.00 -1.07 19.35
CA ASP A 33 -38.45 -1.26 19.40
C ASP A 33 -38.94 -1.50 20.85
N GLN A 34 -38.16 -2.23 21.65
CA GLN A 34 -38.41 -2.44 23.09
C GLN A 34 -38.16 -1.20 23.96
N LYS A 35 -37.45 -0.19 23.43
CA LYS A 35 -37.12 1.06 24.12
C LYS A 35 -36.25 0.85 25.37
N ASP A 36 -35.35 -0.13 25.33
CA ASP A 36 -34.42 -0.38 26.43
C ASP A 36 -33.07 0.33 26.22
N PRO A 37 -32.82 1.45 26.91
CA PRO A 37 -31.57 2.21 26.76
C PRO A 37 -30.35 1.50 27.36
N GLY A 38 -30.52 0.52 28.25
CA GLY A 38 -29.41 -0.18 28.92
C GLY A 38 -28.77 -1.22 28.01
N HIS A 39 -29.57 -2.07 27.38
CA HIS A 39 -29.10 -3.06 26.42
C HIS A 39 -28.55 -2.42 25.14
N LEU A 40 -29.13 -1.31 24.67
CA LEU A 40 -28.59 -0.53 23.55
C LEU A 40 -27.21 0.07 23.85
N GLN A 41 -27.00 0.63 25.05
CA GLN A 41 -25.68 1.13 25.45
C GLN A 41 -24.64 0.01 25.50
N THR A 42 -25.04 -1.18 25.96
CA THR A 42 -24.17 -2.35 26.00
C THR A 42 -23.74 -2.76 24.60
N LEU A 43 -24.68 -2.86 23.65
CA LEU A 43 -24.38 -3.16 22.24
C LEU A 43 -23.47 -2.11 21.61
N LEU A 44 -23.79 -0.83 21.78
CA LEU A 44 -22.96 0.25 21.24
C LEU A 44 -21.55 0.24 21.85
N SER A 45 -21.41 -0.11 23.13
CA SER A 45 -20.10 -0.24 23.76
C SER A 45 -19.27 -1.39 23.19
N TRP A 46 -19.89 -2.52 22.84
CA TRP A 46 -19.20 -3.64 22.19
C TRP A 46 -18.79 -3.29 20.76
N MET A 47 -19.62 -2.54 20.03
CA MET A 47 -19.26 -2.04 18.70
C MET A 47 -18.14 -1.00 18.73
N MET A 48 -17.91 -0.35 19.88
CA MET A 48 -16.80 0.58 20.09
C MET A 48 -15.51 -0.13 20.53
N ASP A 49 -15.58 -1.41 20.86
CA ASP A 49 -14.41 -2.15 21.33
C ASP A 49 -13.43 -2.34 20.17
N THR A 50 -12.22 -1.85 20.39
CA THR A 50 -11.15 -1.66 19.39
C THR A 50 -10.53 -2.97 18.88
N SER A 51 -11.06 -4.13 19.27
CA SER A 51 -10.54 -5.44 18.84
C SER A 51 -10.88 -5.78 17.39
N VAL A 52 -11.86 -5.12 16.77
CA VAL A 52 -12.27 -5.36 15.38
C VAL A 52 -11.80 -4.20 14.50
N PRO A 53 -11.03 -4.45 13.43
CA PRO A 53 -10.45 -3.40 12.59
C PRO A 53 -11.47 -2.61 11.76
N ALA A 54 -12.69 -3.12 11.62
CA ALA A 54 -13.79 -2.41 10.97
C ALA A 54 -15.06 -2.54 11.84
N PRO A 55 -15.82 -1.44 12.05
CA PRO A 55 -17.08 -1.53 12.76
C PRO A 55 -18.03 -2.47 11.99
N PRO A 56 -18.76 -3.37 12.70
CA PRO A 56 -19.61 -4.36 12.04
C PRO A 56 -20.76 -3.72 11.25
N ILE A 57 -21.10 -2.45 11.56
CA ILE A 57 -22.13 -1.66 10.88
C ILE A 57 -21.60 -0.24 10.66
N PRO A 58 -21.84 0.37 9.48
CA PRO A 58 -21.57 1.78 9.24
C PRO A 58 -22.27 2.69 10.27
N PRO A 59 -21.57 3.67 10.87
CA PRO A 59 -22.13 4.54 11.91
C PRO A 59 -23.41 5.27 11.47
N LEU A 60 -23.50 5.65 10.19
CA LEU A 60 -24.70 6.25 9.61
C LEU A 60 -25.92 5.34 9.68
N GLN A 61 -25.74 4.04 9.47
CA GLN A 61 -26.82 3.06 9.52
C GLN A 61 -27.31 2.85 10.95
N VAL A 62 -26.39 2.85 11.93
CA VAL A 62 -26.74 2.81 13.36
C VAL A 62 -27.59 4.02 13.74
N VAL A 63 -27.16 5.23 13.35
CA VAL A 63 -27.91 6.47 13.62
C VAL A 63 -29.27 6.45 12.92
N ALA A 64 -29.35 5.96 11.68
CA ALA A 64 -30.61 5.86 10.94
C ALA A 64 -31.63 4.94 11.63
N ILE A 65 -31.20 3.78 12.14
CA ILE A 65 -32.08 2.85 12.88
C ILE A 65 -32.54 3.49 14.18
N LEU A 66 -31.62 4.03 14.99
CA LEU A 66 -31.95 4.62 16.27
C LEU A 66 -32.82 5.89 16.13
N SER A 67 -32.72 6.61 15.01
CA SER A 67 -33.57 7.79 14.74
C SER A 67 -35.05 7.45 14.54
N GLN A 68 -35.38 6.20 14.20
CA GLN A 68 -36.77 5.76 14.03
C GLN A 68 -37.48 5.60 15.38
N ALA A 69 -36.73 5.33 16.46
CA ALA A 69 -37.25 5.21 17.81
C ALA A 69 -37.40 6.59 18.48
N ARG A 70 -38.58 7.21 18.32
CA ARG A 70 -38.86 8.59 18.78
C ARG A 70 -38.73 8.83 20.29
N ASP A 71 -38.85 7.77 21.08
CA ASP A 71 -38.82 7.83 22.55
C ASP A 71 -37.41 7.59 23.12
N LEU A 72 -36.41 7.32 22.27
CA LEU A 72 -35.05 7.06 22.71
C LEU A 72 -34.30 8.39 22.95
N PRO A 73 -33.70 8.61 24.13
CA PRO A 73 -32.93 9.81 24.37
C PRO A 73 -31.62 9.78 23.56
N LEU A 74 -31.30 10.93 22.94
CA LEU A 74 -30.05 11.11 22.17
C LEU A 74 -28.77 10.84 23.00
N SER A 75 -28.87 10.86 24.33
CA SER A 75 -27.78 10.51 25.23
C SER A 75 -27.25 9.08 25.03
N VAL A 76 -28.06 8.15 24.52
CA VAL A 76 -27.65 6.76 24.27
C VAL A 76 -26.66 6.67 23.11
N VAL A 77 -26.90 7.41 22.02
CA VAL A 77 -26.09 7.33 20.79
C VAL A 77 -24.96 8.36 20.74
N ARG A 78 -25.06 9.45 21.51
CA ARG A 78 -24.04 10.52 21.52
C ARG A 78 -22.61 10.01 21.82
N PRO A 79 -22.37 9.16 22.84
CA PRO A 79 -21.03 8.66 23.14
C PRO A 79 -20.44 7.85 21.98
N TYR A 80 -21.27 7.03 21.34
CA TYR A 80 -20.90 6.23 20.18
C TYR A 80 -20.45 7.10 19.01
N VAL A 81 -21.27 8.07 18.60
CA VAL A 81 -20.95 8.96 17.47
C VAL A 81 -19.71 9.81 17.76
N VAL A 82 -19.58 10.35 18.98
CA VAL A 82 -18.41 11.16 19.34
C VAL A 82 -17.12 10.32 19.35
N SER A 83 -17.19 9.08 19.82
CA SER A 83 -16.02 8.18 19.81
C SER A 83 -15.63 7.82 18.39
N GLN A 84 -16.58 7.46 17.54
CA GLN A 84 -16.32 7.12 16.15
C GLN A 84 -15.68 8.28 15.39
N LEU A 85 -16.24 9.49 15.51
CA LEU A 85 -15.67 10.68 14.86
C LEU A 85 -14.24 10.98 15.33
N LYS A 86 -13.92 10.72 16.60
CA LYS A 86 -12.55 10.85 17.12
C LYS A 86 -11.61 9.80 16.56
N GLN A 87 -12.06 8.56 16.44
CA GLN A 87 -11.28 7.48 15.83
C GLN A 87 -11.02 7.79 14.35
N ASP A 88 -12.05 8.16 13.59
CA ASP A 88 -11.95 8.54 12.18
C ASP A 88 -10.98 9.71 11.99
N GLN A 89 -11.07 10.74 12.84
CA GLN A 89 -10.15 11.87 12.80
C GLN A 89 -8.69 11.45 13.07
N ALA A 90 -8.46 10.57 14.05
CA ALA A 90 -7.12 10.05 14.33
C ALA A 90 -6.56 9.21 13.16
N HIS A 91 -7.42 8.43 12.49
CA HIS A 91 -7.06 7.70 11.27
C HIS A 91 -6.68 8.67 10.13
N ILE A 92 -7.51 9.69 9.89
CA ILE A 92 -7.25 10.71 8.87
C ILE A 92 -5.92 11.42 9.13
N ASP A 93 -5.63 11.79 10.38
CA ASP A 93 -4.41 12.51 10.72
C ASP A 93 -3.17 11.62 10.55
N LYS A 94 -3.25 10.34 10.91
CA LYS A 94 -2.19 9.36 10.66
C LYS A 94 -1.92 9.20 9.16
N GLU A 95 -2.96 9.01 8.36
CA GLU A 95 -2.85 8.87 6.90
C GLU A 95 -2.25 10.12 6.26
N LYS A 96 -2.64 11.33 6.70
CA LYS A 96 -2.04 12.59 6.24
C LYS A 96 -0.55 12.68 6.53
N ASP A 97 -0.11 12.25 7.71
CA ASP A 97 1.30 12.23 8.07
C ASP A 97 2.09 11.23 7.20
N GLU A 98 1.52 10.05 6.92
CA GLU A 98 2.10 9.07 6.01
C GLU A 98 2.21 9.62 4.57
N ILE A 99 1.15 10.26 4.05
CA ILE A 99 1.15 10.92 2.74
C ILE A 99 2.27 11.96 2.68
N LYS A 100 2.40 12.81 3.70
CA LYS A 100 3.43 13.85 3.77
C LYS A 100 4.83 13.25 3.74
N LYS A 101 5.05 12.15 4.47
CA LYS A 101 6.32 11.41 4.47
C LYS A 101 6.63 10.85 3.07
N PHE A 102 5.67 10.17 2.45
CA PHE A 102 5.86 9.62 1.10
C PHE A 102 6.11 10.71 0.05
N GLN A 103 5.46 11.87 0.15
CA GLN A 103 5.72 13.01 -0.73
C GLN A 103 7.15 13.54 -0.58
N GLN A 104 7.64 13.67 0.65
CA GLN A 104 9.01 14.11 0.92
C GLN A 104 10.04 13.10 0.40
N ASP A 105 9.82 11.81 0.62
CA ASP A 105 10.72 10.76 0.15
C ASP A 105 10.72 10.68 -1.38
N THR A 106 9.55 10.81 -2.02
CA THR A 106 9.43 10.90 -3.48
C THR A 106 10.19 12.10 -4.03
N ALA A 107 10.07 13.27 -3.39
CA ALA A 107 10.78 14.48 -3.82
C ALA A 107 12.31 14.32 -3.71
N LYS A 108 12.78 13.71 -2.61
CA LYS A 108 14.21 13.39 -2.43
C LYS A 108 14.70 12.42 -3.50
N MET A 109 13.95 11.37 -3.78
CA MET A 109 14.32 10.37 -4.80
C MET A 109 14.38 11.00 -6.20
N ARG A 110 13.41 11.86 -6.55
CA ARG A 110 13.46 12.62 -7.82
C ARG A 110 14.69 13.52 -7.90
N ALA A 111 15.02 14.23 -6.81
CA ALA A 111 16.22 15.06 -6.76
C ALA A 111 17.51 14.23 -6.91
N GLN A 112 17.55 13.02 -6.35
CA GLN A 112 18.67 12.09 -6.55
C GLN A 112 18.78 11.63 -8.01
N VAL A 113 17.67 11.27 -8.66
CA VAL A 113 17.66 10.90 -10.09
C VAL A 113 18.19 12.06 -10.95
N THR A 114 17.71 13.28 -10.72
CA THR A 114 18.22 14.47 -11.44
C THR A 114 19.69 14.72 -11.17
N ALA A 115 20.16 14.53 -9.94
CA ALA A 115 21.58 14.69 -9.61
C ALA A 115 22.45 13.65 -10.33
N LEU A 116 22.01 12.39 -10.39
CA LEU A 116 22.71 11.31 -11.09
C LEU A 116 22.78 11.53 -12.61
N SER A 117 21.74 12.14 -13.21
CA SER A 117 21.72 12.39 -14.66
C SER A 117 22.47 13.67 -15.08
N SER A 118 22.60 14.65 -14.18
CA SER A 118 23.13 15.99 -14.54
C SER A 118 24.49 16.34 -13.94
N LYS A 119 24.97 15.60 -12.93
CA LYS A 119 26.23 15.90 -12.23
C LYS A 119 27.23 14.77 -12.36
N ALA A 120 28.50 15.12 -12.54
CA ALA A 120 29.59 14.16 -12.47
C ALA A 120 29.69 13.58 -11.04
N MET A 121 29.68 12.25 -10.93
CA MET A 121 29.88 11.55 -9.66
C MET A 121 31.37 11.43 -9.35
N VAL A 122 31.76 11.77 -8.12
CA VAL A 122 33.15 11.59 -7.64
C VAL A 122 33.23 10.26 -6.89
N PHE A 123 34.06 9.35 -7.38
CA PHE A 123 34.34 8.08 -6.72
C PHE A 123 35.52 8.24 -5.75
N GLN A 124 35.28 8.00 -4.46
CA GLN A 124 36.29 8.07 -3.40
C GLN A 124 36.55 6.70 -2.74
N ALA A 125 36.01 5.63 -3.34
CA ALA A 125 36.21 4.27 -2.82
C ALA A 125 37.68 3.90 -2.88
N THR A 126 38.23 3.44 -1.75
CA THR A 126 39.62 2.99 -1.65
C THR A 126 39.74 1.48 -1.61
N LYS A 127 38.63 0.74 -1.53
CA LYS A 127 38.59 -0.71 -1.39
C LYS A 127 37.58 -1.33 -2.36
N CYS A 128 37.91 -2.52 -2.85
CA CYS A 128 37.05 -3.29 -3.73
C CYS A 128 35.89 -3.90 -2.96
N ASP A 129 34.67 -3.70 -3.44
CA ASP A 129 33.45 -4.21 -2.79
C ASP A 129 33.31 -5.74 -2.84
N LEU A 130 34.08 -6.43 -3.69
CA LEU A 130 34.09 -7.90 -3.75
C LEU A 130 35.17 -8.52 -2.85
N CYS A 131 36.43 -8.11 -3.02
CA CYS A 131 37.56 -8.75 -2.35
C CYS A 131 38.05 -7.98 -1.10
N SER A 132 37.52 -6.78 -0.83
CA SER A 132 37.90 -5.90 0.29
C SER A 132 39.38 -5.45 0.34
N HIS A 133 40.16 -5.75 -0.70
CA HIS A 133 41.53 -5.25 -0.84
C HIS A 133 41.52 -3.80 -1.36
N ASP A 134 42.62 -3.09 -1.13
CA ASP A 134 42.78 -1.73 -1.63
C ASP A 134 42.68 -1.71 -3.16
N LEU A 135 41.97 -0.71 -3.68
CA LEU A 135 41.77 -0.56 -5.12
C LEU A 135 43.05 -0.06 -5.78
N ASP A 136 43.52 -0.84 -6.75
CA ASP A 136 44.58 -0.48 -7.67
C ASP A 136 44.06 -0.53 -9.11
N LEU A 137 44.67 0.28 -9.98
CA LEU A 137 44.24 0.38 -11.37
C LEU A 137 44.56 -0.93 -12.12
N PRO A 138 43.66 -1.43 -12.98
CA PRO A 138 42.39 -0.83 -13.42
C PRO A 138 41.18 -1.12 -12.53
N VAL A 139 40.34 -0.10 -12.32
CA VAL A 139 39.12 -0.12 -11.47
C VAL A 139 37.88 0.22 -12.30
N VAL A 140 36.77 -0.48 -12.01
CA VAL A 140 35.44 -0.21 -12.56
C VAL A 140 34.56 0.39 -11.47
N HIS A 141 33.94 1.54 -11.76
CA HIS A 141 33.05 2.25 -10.85
C HIS A 141 31.61 2.25 -11.38
N PHE A 142 30.66 1.97 -10.50
CA PHE A 142 29.22 2.01 -10.81
C PHE A 142 28.57 3.25 -10.21
N MET A 143 27.55 3.80 -10.88
CA MET A 143 26.81 4.98 -10.39
C MET A 143 26.02 4.73 -9.08
N CYS A 144 25.94 3.48 -8.61
CA CYS A 144 25.45 3.17 -7.27
C CYS A 144 26.50 3.42 -6.17
N GLY A 145 27.73 3.81 -6.53
CA GLY A 145 28.85 4.10 -5.63
C GLY A 145 29.82 2.94 -5.40
N HIS A 146 29.44 1.71 -5.78
CA HIS A 146 30.31 0.54 -5.65
C HIS A 146 31.45 0.52 -6.67
N SER A 147 32.61 0.05 -6.24
CA SER A 147 33.85 0.05 -6.99
C SER A 147 34.53 -1.31 -6.88
N PHE A 148 35.01 -1.83 -8.01
CA PHE A 148 35.59 -3.16 -8.11
C PHE A 148 36.86 -3.12 -8.95
N HIS A 149 37.83 -3.98 -8.65
CA HIS A 149 38.92 -4.25 -9.60
C HIS A 149 38.33 -4.79 -10.90
N GLN A 150 38.93 -4.43 -12.04
CA GLN A 150 38.51 -5.00 -13.34
C GLN A 150 38.55 -6.53 -13.33
N ASN A 151 39.50 -7.15 -12.63
CA ASN A 151 39.62 -8.61 -12.51
C ASN A 151 38.61 -9.24 -11.55
N CYS A 152 37.96 -8.44 -10.69
CA CYS A 152 36.93 -8.91 -9.77
C CYS A 152 35.54 -8.96 -10.42
N ILE A 153 35.37 -8.34 -11.58
CA ILE A 153 34.12 -8.34 -12.33
C ILE A 153 34.27 -9.15 -13.61
N SER A 154 33.21 -9.83 -14.03
CA SER A 154 33.17 -10.47 -15.36
C SER A 154 33.16 -9.40 -16.45
N GLU A 155 33.91 -9.60 -17.55
CA GLU A 155 33.86 -8.71 -18.72
C GLU A 155 32.44 -8.58 -19.33
N THR A 156 31.55 -9.55 -19.05
CA THR A 156 30.16 -9.54 -19.51
C THR A 156 29.23 -8.69 -18.65
N ASP A 157 29.63 -8.38 -17.41
CA ASP A 157 28.72 -7.79 -16.43
C ASP A 157 28.81 -6.26 -16.52
N ARG A 158 27.86 -5.67 -17.26
CA ARG A 158 27.63 -4.21 -17.29
C ARG A 158 26.86 -3.70 -16.07
N GLU A 159 26.76 -4.52 -15.02
CA GLU A 159 25.96 -4.25 -13.83
C GLU A 159 26.76 -4.45 -12.55
N CYS A 160 26.40 -3.71 -11.50
CA CYS A 160 27.04 -3.85 -10.20
C CYS A 160 26.70 -5.23 -9.61
N MET A 161 27.69 -6.01 -9.18
CA MET A 161 27.44 -7.33 -8.59
C MET A 161 26.66 -7.27 -7.26
N THR A 162 26.76 -6.15 -6.53
CA THR A 162 26.05 -5.94 -5.26
C THR A 162 24.59 -5.54 -5.48
N CYS A 163 24.32 -4.59 -6.38
CA CYS A 163 22.97 -4.05 -6.60
C CYS A 163 22.21 -4.73 -7.76
N GLY A 164 22.92 -5.39 -8.67
CA GLY A 164 22.37 -6.01 -9.88
C GLY A 164 21.28 -7.05 -9.60
N PRO A 165 21.47 -8.00 -8.66
CA PRO A 165 20.44 -8.99 -8.35
C PRO A 165 19.10 -8.37 -7.92
N GLU A 166 19.16 -7.35 -7.06
CA GLU A 166 17.99 -6.63 -6.58
C GLU A 166 17.34 -5.80 -7.70
N HIS A 167 18.16 -5.09 -8.50
CA HIS A 167 17.70 -4.35 -9.67
C HIS A 167 16.98 -5.25 -10.68
N ARG A 168 17.54 -6.41 -11.02
CA ARG A 168 16.89 -7.39 -11.92
C ARG A 168 15.56 -7.89 -11.36
N HIS A 169 15.47 -8.13 -10.06
CA HIS A 169 14.23 -8.50 -9.42
C HIS A 169 13.16 -7.41 -9.56
N PHE A 170 13.52 -6.14 -9.33
CA PHE A 170 12.60 -5.01 -9.53
C PHE A 170 12.15 -4.83 -10.98
N VAL A 171 13.08 -4.94 -11.94
CA VAL A 171 12.75 -4.86 -13.37
C VAL A 171 11.84 -6.00 -13.80
N ALA A 172 12.10 -7.24 -13.35
CA ALA A 172 11.26 -8.39 -13.65
C ALA A 172 9.85 -8.24 -13.04
N LEU A 173 9.76 -7.75 -11.80
CA LEU A 173 8.49 -7.45 -11.16
C LEU A 173 7.72 -6.37 -11.93
N GLN A 174 8.39 -5.28 -12.31
CA GLN A 174 7.77 -4.19 -13.08
C GLN A 174 7.22 -4.69 -14.42
N SER A 175 8.01 -5.46 -15.18
CA SER A 175 7.58 -6.06 -16.44
C SER A 175 6.38 -7.00 -16.25
N SER A 176 6.40 -7.85 -15.22
CA SER A 176 5.26 -8.73 -14.89
C SER A 176 3.98 -7.93 -14.59
N LEU A 177 4.11 -6.83 -13.83
CA LEU A 177 2.97 -5.95 -13.51
C LEU A 177 2.44 -5.25 -14.77
N GLN A 178 3.32 -4.79 -15.66
CA GLN A 178 2.92 -4.18 -16.94
C GLN A 178 2.18 -5.17 -17.85
N THR A 179 2.67 -6.41 -17.99
CA THR A 179 1.98 -7.45 -18.77
C THR A 179 0.60 -7.78 -18.19
N LYS A 180 0.48 -7.79 -16.85
CA LYS A 180 -0.82 -7.98 -16.18
C LYS A 180 -1.73 -6.77 -16.37
N ALA A 181 -1.18 -5.55 -16.37
CA ALA A 181 -1.93 -4.33 -16.63
C ALA A 181 -2.51 -4.32 -18.05
N SER A 182 -1.77 -4.79 -19.06
CA SER A 182 -2.23 -4.86 -20.46
C SER A 182 -3.23 -5.98 -20.74
N ASN A 183 -3.33 -6.99 -19.87
CA ASN A 183 -4.24 -8.12 -20.05
C ASN A 183 -5.61 -7.84 -19.39
N HIS A 184 -6.42 -7.02 -20.07
CA HIS A 184 -7.77 -6.66 -19.61
C HIS A 184 -8.70 -7.87 -19.46
N GLU A 185 -8.59 -8.88 -20.33
CA GLU A 185 -9.44 -10.08 -20.27
C GLU A 185 -9.21 -10.89 -19.00
N LEU A 186 -7.94 -11.06 -18.60
CA LEU A 186 -7.60 -11.72 -17.34
C LEU A 186 -8.19 -10.97 -16.14
N PHE A 187 -8.16 -9.63 -16.17
CA PHE A 187 -8.77 -8.80 -15.14
C PHE A 187 -10.29 -9.01 -15.07
N PHE A 188 -11.01 -8.98 -16.20
CA PHE A 188 -12.46 -9.19 -16.19
C PHE A 188 -12.84 -10.58 -15.68
N ASN A 189 -12.11 -11.63 -16.08
CA ASN A 189 -12.31 -12.97 -15.54
C ASN A 189 -12.06 -13.06 -14.03
N GLN A 190 -11.05 -12.35 -13.53
CA GLN A 190 -10.78 -12.25 -12.08
C GLN A 190 -11.89 -11.48 -11.36
N LEU A 191 -12.40 -10.41 -11.97
CA LEU A 191 -13.47 -9.60 -11.40
C LEU A 191 -14.78 -10.36 -11.29
N GLU A 192 -15.11 -11.20 -12.28
CA GLU A 192 -16.31 -12.04 -12.26
C GLU A 192 -16.28 -13.12 -11.17
N THR A 193 -15.08 -13.54 -10.77
CA THR A 193 -14.88 -14.61 -9.77
C THR A 193 -14.48 -14.08 -8.39
N ALA A 194 -14.20 -12.78 -8.26
CA ALA A 194 -13.73 -12.15 -7.03
C ALA A 194 -14.83 -12.06 -5.98
N THR A 195 -14.47 -12.36 -4.73
CA THR A 195 -15.31 -12.12 -3.55
C THR A 195 -15.40 -10.63 -3.19
N ASP A 196 -14.33 -9.87 -3.48
CA ASP A 196 -14.26 -8.43 -3.29
C ASP A 196 -13.84 -7.75 -4.60
N GLY A 197 -14.84 -7.36 -5.39
CA GLY A 197 -14.62 -6.69 -6.66
C GLY A 197 -13.94 -5.32 -6.52
N PHE A 198 -14.17 -4.58 -5.42
CA PHE A 198 -13.55 -3.28 -5.23
C PHE A 198 -12.04 -3.42 -5.02
N ASN A 199 -11.62 -4.37 -4.18
CA ASN A 199 -10.21 -4.63 -3.97
C ASN A 199 -9.52 -5.14 -5.26
N THR A 200 -10.18 -6.02 -6.02
CA THR A 200 -9.66 -6.47 -7.34
C THR A 200 -9.49 -5.30 -8.32
N ILE A 201 -10.44 -4.37 -8.36
CA ILE A 201 -10.36 -3.14 -9.16
C ILE A 201 -9.21 -2.24 -8.68
N ALA A 202 -9.10 -2.02 -7.37
CA ALA A 202 -8.04 -1.20 -6.79
C ALA A 202 -6.64 -1.77 -7.06
N GLU A 203 -6.47 -3.09 -6.91
CA GLU A 203 -5.21 -3.77 -7.25
C GLU A 203 -4.89 -3.66 -8.74
N TYR A 204 -5.90 -3.74 -9.60
CA TYR A 204 -5.74 -3.57 -11.04
C TYR A 204 -5.28 -2.16 -11.41
N PHE A 205 -5.89 -1.13 -10.82
CA PHE A 205 -5.41 0.26 -10.96
C PHE A 205 -3.98 0.44 -10.44
N GLY A 206 -3.65 -0.20 -9.31
CA GLY A 206 -2.32 -0.20 -8.71
C GLY A 206 -1.22 -0.80 -9.59
N LYS A 207 -1.57 -1.62 -10.60
CA LYS A 207 -0.63 -2.18 -11.58
C LYS A 207 -0.17 -1.18 -12.64
N GLY A 208 -0.69 0.06 -12.62
CA GLY A 208 -0.19 1.14 -13.47
C GLY A 208 -0.77 1.14 -14.88
N ILE A 209 -2.07 0.82 -15.02
CA ILE A 209 -2.78 0.80 -16.31
C ILE A 209 -2.83 2.17 -17.02
N PHE A 210 -2.58 3.26 -16.29
CA PHE A 210 -2.63 4.64 -16.79
C PHE A 210 -1.24 5.25 -16.99
N LYS A 211 -0.18 4.45 -17.13
CA LYS A 211 1.09 5.02 -17.56
C LYS A 211 0.87 5.70 -18.92
N PRO A 212 1.13 7.01 -19.06
CA PRO A 212 1.28 7.58 -20.39
C PRO A 212 2.36 6.76 -21.08
N VAL A 213 2.15 6.47 -22.36
CA VAL A 213 3.22 5.93 -23.20
C VAL A 213 4.28 7.02 -23.21
N ASP A 214 5.34 6.83 -22.41
CA ASP A 214 6.53 7.66 -22.54
C ASP A 214 7.13 7.25 -23.89
N ASP A 215 6.92 8.07 -24.93
CA ASP A 215 7.45 7.92 -26.30
C ASP A 215 9.00 7.96 -26.37
N ASP A 216 9.70 7.82 -25.25
CA ASP A 216 11.16 7.95 -25.14
C ASP A 216 11.92 6.60 -25.13
N ASP A 217 11.23 5.45 -25.07
CA ASP A 217 11.88 4.12 -25.03
C ASP A 217 12.31 3.57 -26.41
N GLU A 218 11.87 4.18 -27.53
CA GLU A 218 12.29 3.73 -28.88
C GLU A 218 13.68 4.28 -29.31
N ASN A 219 14.24 5.29 -28.62
CA ASN A 219 15.47 5.95 -29.09
C ASN A 219 16.75 5.60 -28.31
N HIS A 220 16.69 4.87 -27.19
CA HIS A 220 17.90 4.57 -26.41
C HIS A 220 18.55 3.20 -26.66
N VAL A 221 17.94 2.33 -27.45
CA VAL A 221 18.55 1.03 -27.82
C VAL A 221 19.32 1.12 -29.16
N ALA A 222 19.10 2.17 -29.97
CA ALA A 222 19.63 2.26 -31.33
C ALA A 222 21.03 2.89 -31.46
N GLU A 223 21.56 3.60 -30.46
CA GLU A 223 22.88 4.27 -30.58
C GLU A 223 24.07 3.46 -30.02
N SER A 224 23.86 2.24 -29.51
CA SER A 224 24.98 1.39 -29.05
C SER A 224 25.61 0.51 -30.14
N VAL A 225 25.15 0.62 -31.39
CA VAL A 225 25.67 -0.15 -32.53
C VAL A 225 26.04 0.79 -33.68
N GLY A 226 27.04 1.66 -33.47
CA GLY A 226 27.47 2.55 -34.57
C GLY A 226 28.48 3.62 -34.21
N SER A 227 29.66 3.27 -33.68
CA SER A 227 30.87 4.09 -33.84
C SER A 227 32.12 3.29 -33.47
N ASN A 228 32.50 2.40 -34.39
CA ASN A 228 33.84 1.85 -34.43
C ASN A 228 34.75 2.89 -35.11
N GLU A 229 35.15 3.94 -34.40
CA GLU A 229 36.24 4.81 -34.84
C GLU A 229 37.37 4.83 -33.81
N ARG A 230 38.44 4.16 -34.24
CA ARG A 230 39.81 4.19 -33.75
C ARG A 230 40.21 5.58 -33.23
N PHE A 231 40.49 5.67 -31.93
CA PHE A 231 41.56 6.54 -31.46
C PHE A 231 42.78 5.68 -31.22
N SER A 232 43.62 5.59 -32.25
CA SER A 232 45.00 5.17 -32.10
C SER A 232 45.76 6.22 -31.30
N ASN A 233 46.57 5.73 -30.37
CA ASN A 233 47.65 6.45 -29.71
C ASN A 233 48.43 7.35 -30.66
N GLU A 234 48.88 8.50 -30.17
CA GLU A 234 50.29 8.94 -30.30
C GLU A 234 50.58 10.09 -29.31
N TYR A 235 51.60 9.86 -28.49
CA TYR A 235 52.44 10.75 -27.66
C TYR A 235 51.83 11.93 -26.88
#